data_AF-A0A1W9L3X8-F1
#
_entry.id   AF-A0A1W9L3X8-F1
#
_cell.length_a   1.000
_cell.length_b   1.000
_cell.length_c   1.000
_cell.angle_alpha   90.00
_cell.angle_beta   90.00
_cell.angle_gamma   90.00
#
_symmetry.space_group_name_H-M   'P 1'
#
loop_
_entity.id
_entity.type
_entity.pdbx_description
1 polymer ?
#
loop_
_entity_poly.entity_id
_entity_poly.type
_entity_poly.pdbx_seq_one_letter_code
_entity_poly.pdbx_strand_id
1 'polypeptide(L)'
;NPEAHLHPAAQAQMGLFLAKVAATGVQIILETHSDHILNGVRRAAKEQLLTPEQIAIYFFRPRPEEESKTQIAQVLAILVDHEGNLDGWPKGFFDQFDKDTAYFAGWGNDGLFGQ
;
A
#
# COMPACT_ATOMS: atom_id res chain seq x y z
N ASN A 1 -14.98 -4.44 -1.11
CA ASN A 1 -14.26 -3.34 -0.44
C ASN A 1 -15.26 -2.34 0.13
N PRO A 2 -15.85 -2.62 1.29
CA PRO A 2 -16.72 -1.67 1.99
C PRO A 2 -15.97 -0.36 2.33
N GLU A 3 -14.63 -0.37 2.39
CA GLU A 3 -13.84 0.86 2.54
C GLU A 3 -13.98 1.81 1.34
N ALA A 4 -14.23 1.30 0.13
CA ALA A 4 -14.29 2.11 -1.10
C ALA A 4 -15.42 3.16 -1.07
N HIS A 5 -16.41 2.99 -0.19
CA HIS A 5 -17.52 3.93 -0.01
C HIS A 5 -17.29 4.94 1.13
N LEU A 6 -16.20 4.83 1.89
CA LEU A 6 -15.83 5.79 2.92
C LEU A 6 -14.98 6.92 2.32
N HIS A 7 -15.18 8.13 2.84
CA HIS A 7 -14.30 9.26 2.53
C HIS A 7 -12.83 8.92 2.88
N PRO A 8 -11.84 9.30 2.07
CA PRO A 8 -10.40 9.08 2.33
C PRO A 8 -9.95 9.35 3.76
N ALA A 9 -10.38 10.49 4.33
CA ALA A 9 -10.09 10.84 5.71
C ALA A 9 -10.63 9.81 6.72
N ALA A 10 -11.82 9.27 6.49
CA ALA A 10 -12.40 8.23 7.35
C ALA A 10 -11.66 6.90 7.21
N GLN A 11 -11.18 6.55 6.02
CA GLN A 11 -10.33 5.38 5.81
C GLN A 11 -9.00 5.50 6.56
N ALA A 12 -8.36 6.68 6.54
CA ALA A 12 -7.15 6.93 7.33
C ALA A 12 -7.40 6.85 8.84
N GLN A 13 -8.53 7.38 9.32
CA GLN A 13 -8.92 7.23 10.72
C GLN A 13 -9.20 5.77 11.10
N MET A 14 -9.77 4.97 10.19
CA MET A 14 -9.96 3.54 10.39
C MET A 14 -8.62 2.82 10.59
N GLY A 15 -7.61 3.11 9.75
CA GLY A 15 -6.27 2.55 9.91
C GLY A 15 -5.64 2.88 11.27
N LEU A 16 -5.76 4.13 11.71
CA LEU A 16 -5.28 4.55 13.05
C LEU A 16 -6.07 3.89 14.18
N PHE A 17 -7.38 3.76 14.05
CA PHE A 17 -8.23 3.06 15.03
C PHE A 17 -7.81 1.60 15.18
N LEU A 18 -7.63 0.89 14.07
CA LEU A 18 -7.16 -0.51 14.08
C LEU A 18 -5.78 -0.60 14.73
N ALA A 19 -4.85 0.30 14.42
CA ALA A 19 -3.54 0.32 15.06
C ALA A 19 -3.62 0.52 16.60
N LYS A 20 -4.56 1.36 17.08
CA LYS A 20 -4.81 1.52 18.52
C LYS A 20 -5.34 0.25 19.16
N VAL A 21 -6.23 -0.47 18.48
CA VAL A 21 -6.72 -1.77 18.94
C VAL A 21 -5.58 -2.79 18.97
N ALA A 22 -4.71 -2.80 17.97
CA ALA A 22 -3.55 -3.69 17.95
C ALA A 22 -2.57 -3.39 19.11
N ALA A 23 -2.37 -2.12 19.46
CA ALA A 23 -1.54 -1.70 20.58
C ALA A 23 -2.05 -2.21 21.95
N THR A 24 -3.32 -2.62 22.06
CA THR A 24 -3.83 -3.26 23.29
C THR A 24 -3.54 -4.76 23.37
N GLY A 25 -2.71 -5.30 22.45
CA GLY A 25 -2.34 -6.71 22.39
C GLY A 25 -3.25 -7.58 21.52
N VAL A 26 -4.21 -6.99 20.81
CA VAL A 26 -5.08 -7.72 19.87
C VAL A 26 -4.35 -7.92 18.54
N GLN A 27 -4.37 -9.14 18.00
CA GLN A 27 -3.86 -9.38 16.65
C GLN A 27 -4.91 -8.97 15.61
N ILE A 28 -4.51 -8.14 14.65
CA ILE A 28 -5.36 -7.73 13.53
C ILE A 28 -4.74 -8.24 12.23
N ILE A 29 -5.54 -8.94 11.44
CA ILE A 29 -5.20 -9.31 10.07
C ILE A 29 -6.20 -8.57 9.17
N LEU A 30 -5.68 -7.77 8.26
CA LEU A 30 -6.48 -6.93 7.37
C LEU A 30 -6.01 -7.12 5.93
N GLU A 31 -6.97 -7.32 5.04
CA GLU A 31 -6.80 -7.17 3.60
C GLU A 31 -7.41 -5.84 3.18
N THR A 32 -6.68 -5.02 2.43
CA THR A 32 -7.20 -3.74 1.93
C THR A 32 -6.50 -3.32 0.65
N HIS A 33 -7.21 -2.56 -0.18
CA HIS A 33 -6.67 -1.85 -1.34
C HIS A 33 -6.55 -0.34 -1.11
N SER A 34 -6.78 0.13 0.12
CA SER A 34 -6.73 1.54 0.48
C SER A 34 -5.33 1.95 0.95
N ASP A 35 -4.71 2.86 0.20
CA ASP A 35 -3.50 3.57 0.63
C ASP A 35 -3.76 4.41 1.89
N HIS A 36 -4.99 4.94 2.03
CA HIS A 36 -5.39 5.71 3.19
C HIS A 36 -5.39 4.88 4.48
N ILE A 37 -5.89 3.63 4.45
CA ILE A 37 -5.82 2.73 5.60
C ILE A 37 -4.35 2.46 5.96
N LEU A 38 -3.51 2.17 4.96
CA LEU A 38 -2.07 1.96 5.18
C LEU A 38 -1.42 3.19 5.81
N ASN A 39 -1.76 4.40 5.34
CA ASN A 39 -1.26 5.65 5.91
C ASN A 39 -1.68 5.84 7.37
N GLY A 40 -2.88 5.38 7.76
CA GLY A 40 -3.30 5.32 9.16
C GLY A 40 -2.40 4.45 10.03
N VAL A 41 -1.98 3.29 9.53
CA VAL A 41 -1.03 2.39 10.22
C VAL A 41 0.38 2.98 10.27
N ARG A 42 0.86 3.54 9.16
CA ARG A 42 2.16 4.22 9.09
C ARG A 42 2.24 5.39 10.08
N ARG A 43 1.14 6.14 10.23
CA ARG A 43 1.03 7.20 11.23
C ARG A 43 1.17 6.66 12.66
N ALA A 44 0.58 5.50 12.96
CA ALA A 44 0.72 4.87 14.27
C ALA A 44 2.18 4.47 14.58
N ALA A 45 2.95 4.01 13.58
CA ALA A 45 4.38 3.77 13.73
C ALA A 45 5.14 5.06 14.08
N LYS A 46 4.87 6.14 13.32
CA LYS A 46 5.47 7.47 13.55
C LYS A 46 5.14 8.06 14.93
N GLU A 47 3.92 7.86 15.39
CA GLU A 47 3.46 8.30 16.72
C GLU A 47 3.91 7.36 17.84
N GLN A 48 4.73 6.34 17.54
CA GLN A 48 5.25 5.35 18.50
C GLN A 48 4.16 4.55 19.21
N LEU A 49 2.97 4.46 18.62
CA LEU A 49 1.86 3.66 19.13
C LEU A 49 2.08 2.16 18.86
N LEU A 50 2.73 1.84 17.75
CA LEU A 50 3.20 0.50 17.40
C LEU A 50 4.70 0.59 17.06
N THR A 51 5.47 -0.43 17.43
CA THR A 51 6.84 -0.57 16.92
C THR A 51 6.82 -1.20 15.53
N PRO A 52 7.84 -0.97 14.69
CA PRO A 52 8.01 -1.64 13.40
C PRO A 52 7.79 -3.16 13.44
N GLU A 53 8.26 -3.82 14.49
CA GLU A 53 8.18 -5.27 14.68
C GLU A 53 6.74 -5.76 14.92
N GLN A 54 5.84 -4.85 15.34
CA GLN A 54 4.42 -5.13 15.51
C GLN A 54 3.62 -4.97 14.21
N ILE A 55 4.27 -4.52 13.12
CA ILE A 55 3.62 -4.24 11.83
C ILE A 55 4.22 -5.15 10.76
N ALA A 56 3.36 -5.91 10.09
CA ALA A 56 3.74 -6.71 8.93
C ALA A 56 2.86 -6.30 7.74
N ILE A 57 3.49 -5.89 6.65
CA ILE A 57 2.81 -5.50 5.41
C ILE A 57 3.22 -6.48 4.31
N TYR A 58 2.22 -7.07 3.65
CA TYR A 58 2.42 -7.99 2.54
C TYR A 58 1.69 -7.49 1.30
N PHE A 59 2.41 -7.38 0.19
CA PHE A 59 1.83 -7.09 -1.11
C PHE A 59 1.64 -8.36 -1.92
N PHE A 60 0.45 -8.54 -2.49
CA PHE A 60 0.13 -9.64 -3.38
C PHE A 60 0.09 -9.15 -4.83
N ARG A 61 0.98 -9.70 -5.66
CA ARG A 61 1.04 -9.40 -7.09
C ARG A 61 0.07 -10.27 -7.88
N PRO A 62 -0.52 -9.76 -8.97
CA PRO A 62 -1.22 -10.60 -9.94
C PRO A 62 -0.30 -11.70 -10.46
N ARG A 63 -0.84 -12.90 -10.69
CA ARG A 63 -0.06 -13.96 -11.35
C ARG A 63 0.19 -13.57 -12.80
N PRO A 64 1.42 -13.75 -13.31
CA PRO A 64 1.66 -13.57 -14.73
C PRO A 64 0.82 -14.57 -15.53
N GLU A 65 0.24 -14.11 -16.65
CA GLU A 65 -0.62 -14.92 -17.54
C GLU A 65 0.18 -15.98 -18.31
N GLU A 66 1.47 -15.73 -18.53
CA GLU A 66 2.40 -16.67 -19.13
C GLU A 66 3.34 -17.24 -18.06
N GLU A 67 3.68 -18.53 -18.19
CA GLU A 67 4.80 -19.18 -17.47
C GLU A 67 6.13 -18.55 -17.89
N SER A 68 6.32 -17.27 -17.59
CA SER A 68 7.56 -16.58 -17.85
C SER A 68 8.62 -17.18 -16.93
N LYS A 69 9.77 -17.55 -17.52
CA LYS A 69 10.88 -18.29 -16.89
C LYS A 69 11.56 -17.59 -15.70
N THR A 70 11.03 -16.45 -15.28
CA THR A 70 11.49 -15.69 -14.12
C THR A 70 10.48 -15.89 -13.00
N GLN A 71 10.82 -16.72 -12.00
CA GLN A 71 10.02 -16.87 -10.79
C GLN A 71 10.08 -15.57 -9.98
N ILE A 72 9.20 -14.63 -10.29
CA ILE A 72 9.02 -13.42 -9.47
C ILE A 72 8.20 -13.82 -8.24
N ALA A 73 8.65 -13.43 -7.05
CA ALA A 73 7.90 -13.66 -5.82
C ALA A 73 6.50 -13.02 -5.91
N GLN A 74 5.45 -13.83 -5.69
CA GLN A 74 4.06 -13.37 -5.73
C GLN A 74 3.69 -12.52 -4.51
N VAL A 75 4.36 -12.75 -3.38
CA VAL A 75 4.16 -12.00 -2.14
C VAL A 75 5.45 -11.26 -1.83
N LEU A 76 5.34 -9.96 -1.57
CA LEU A 76 6.46 -9.14 -1.11
C LEU A 76 6.19 -8.66 0.31
N ALA A 77 7.15 -8.87 1.20
CA ALA A 77 7.16 -8.22 2.50
C ALA A 77 7.65 -6.77 2.32
N ILE A 78 6.97 -5.85 2.99
CA ILE A 78 7.33 -4.43 3.04
C ILE A 78 7.56 -4.08 4.51
N LEU A 79 8.72 -3.53 4.82
CA LEU A 79 9.07 -3.09 6.17
C LEU A 79 8.64 -1.64 6.36
N VAL A 80 8.22 -1.32 7.58
CA VAL A 80 7.97 0.04 8.03
C VAL A 80 9.05 0.44 9.03
N ASP A 81 9.55 1.67 8.97
CA ASP A 81 10.47 2.20 9.98
C ASP A 81 9.73 2.98 11.09
N HIS A 82 10.48 3.45 12.09
CA HIS A 82 9.93 4.26 13.19
C HIS A 82 9.39 5.62 12.75
N GLU A 83 9.72 6.11 11.56
CA GLU A 83 9.18 7.36 11.01
C GLU A 83 7.93 7.12 10.15
N GLY A 84 7.53 5.85 9.97
CA GLY A 84 6.41 5.44 9.13
C GLY A 84 6.77 5.39 7.64
N ASN A 85 8.05 5.36 7.27
CA ASN A 85 8.46 5.15 5.89
C ASN A 85 8.41 3.65 5.55
N LEU A 86 8.15 3.35 4.28
CA LEU A 86 8.21 1.98 3.76
C LEU A 86 9.54 1.78 3.04
N ASP A 87 10.15 0.60 3.19
CA ASP A 87 11.41 0.23 2.54
C ASP A 87 11.27 -0.05 1.03
N GLY A 88 10.03 -0.17 0.54
CA GLY A 88 9.75 -0.33 -0.88
C GLY A 88 8.30 0.00 -1.24
N TRP A 89 8.11 0.48 -2.46
CA TRP A 89 6.81 0.64 -3.11
C TRP A 89 6.77 -0.25 -4.36
N PRO A 90 6.20 -1.46 -4.27
CA PRO A 90 6.10 -2.33 -5.43
C PRO A 90 5.34 -1.65 -6.58
N LYS A 91 5.73 -1.94 -7.83
CA LYS A 91 4.90 -1.60 -8.99
C LYS A 91 3.50 -2.21 -8.80
N GLY A 92 2.45 -1.43 -9.01
CA GLY A 92 1.06 -1.83 -8.78
C GLY A 92 0.55 -1.70 -7.35
N PHE A 93 1.34 -1.20 -6.39
CA PHE A 93 0.91 -1.08 -4.98
C PHE A 93 -0.18 0.00 -4.82
N PHE A 94 0.07 1.23 -5.30
CA PHE A 94 -0.91 2.34 -5.40
C PHE A 94 -0.60 3.29 -6.57
N ASP A 95 -0.05 2.76 -7.66
CA ASP A 95 0.46 3.56 -8.79
C ASP A 95 -0.64 4.00 -9.78
N GLN A 96 -1.91 3.66 -9.53
CA GLN A 96 -3.01 3.97 -10.44
C GLN A 96 -3.24 5.48 -10.56
N PHE A 97 -3.21 6.21 -9.44
CA PHE A 97 -3.38 7.65 -9.45
C PHE A 97 -2.28 8.36 -10.25
N ASP A 98 -1.02 7.92 -10.09
CA ASP A 98 0.11 8.47 -10.83
C ASP A 98 -0.01 8.17 -12.33
N LYS A 99 -0.44 6.97 -12.70
CA LYS A 99 -0.72 6.59 -14.10
C LYS A 99 -1.81 7.46 -14.70
N ASP A 100 -2.90 7.65 -13.99
CA ASP A 100 -4.04 8.45 -14.45
C ASP A 100 -3.61 9.93 -14.59
N THR A 101 -2.87 10.46 -13.62
CA THR A 101 -2.34 11.83 -13.66
C THR A 101 -1.38 12.02 -14.84
N ALA A 102 -0.45 11.08 -15.06
CA ALA A 102 0.46 11.12 -16.20
C ALA A 102 -0.28 11.04 -17.54
N TYR A 103 -1.33 10.22 -17.62
CA TYR A 103 -2.20 10.14 -18.79
C TYR A 103 -2.88 11.49 -19.08
N PHE A 104 -3.51 12.11 -18.08
CA PHE A 104 -4.17 13.41 -18.24
C PHE A 104 -3.19 14.58 -18.47
N ALA A 105 -1.97 14.49 -17.96
CA ALA A 105 -0.89 15.45 -18.22
C ALA A 105 -0.27 15.32 -19.63
N GLY A 106 -0.68 14.31 -20.42
CA GLY A 106 -0.17 14.07 -21.76
C GLY A 106 1.18 13.35 -21.79
N TRP A 107 1.65 12.81 -20.67
CA TRP A 107 2.92 12.06 -20.56
C TRP A 107 2.74 10.56 -20.85
N GLY A 108 1.52 10.13 -21.21
CA GLY A 108 1.14 8.73 -21.37
C GLY A 108 1.26 8.15 -22.78
N ASN A 109 1.77 8.89 -23.77
CA ASN A 109 1.83 8.37 -25.15
C ASN A 109 3.03 8.88 -25.97
N ASP A 110 4.26 8.71 -25.48
CA ASP A 110 5.46 8.87 -26.31
C ASP A 110 5.84 7.53 -26.96
N GLY A 111 4.91 7.02 -27.76
CA GLY A 111 5.08 5.85 -28.62
C GLY A 111 4.97 6.17 -30.11
N LEU A 112 4.92 7.45 -30.51
CA LEU A 112 4.80 7.86 -31.90
C LEU A 112 5.54 9.17 -32.14
N PHE A 113 6.87 9.15 -32.23
CA PHE A 113 7.68 9.92 -33.19
C PHE A 113 9.14 9.48 -33.06
N GLY A 114 9.56 8.56 -33.91
CA GLY A 114 10.94 8.15 -34.07
C GLY A 114 11.04 7.17 -35.24
N GLN A 115 11.51 7.68 -36.38
CA GLN A 115 11.74 6.96 -37.63
C GLN A 115 12.73 5.80 -37.47
#